data_AF-A0A949B4Q0-F1
#
_entry.id   AF-A0A949B4Q0-F1
#
_cell.length_a   1.000
_cell.length_b   1.000
_cell.length_c   1.000
_cell.angle_alpha   90.00
_cell.angle_beta   90.00
_cell.angle_gamma   90.00
#
_symmetry.space_group_name_H-M   'P 1'
#
loop_
_entity.id
_entity.type
_entity.pdbx_description
1 polymer ?
#
loop_
_entity_poly.entity_id
_entity_poly.type
_entity_poly.pdbx_seq_one_letter_code
_entity_poly.pdbx_strand_id
1 'polypeptide(L)'
;VADSVKMGAKGIIIITAGLGESGEEGKKIEAEILNEAAKTGAFVIGPNCSGMFSASGDMNFLGVPRIGKGSISVLAQSGNVIDSLTHYAKMRGVGFSKIVSVGNAIGVNLHEYIEYLKDDPDTKVIMTYLEGIKDGNNLVRVVRETVKKKPVVALKVGRSGAGARAAASHTGSLAGDDVIVDAAFRQAGIVRVSNVDELFDMAEVLSNCPLPRGNRVAILSEGGGDNSIAADNAETYGMEVPVLSQETQEKMKPFLLQGMPASNPIDYGGTAEENPHMITECVKVCMEDDQVDGIYITGFFGGFKDIIAPHVAELEEQTSRDLVDLVKKHKKPLFVHTSFARGAIKSLDILKAAGIPVMESSDRSTHCMSALMKFAMNREKISRMHIPDGKPKTRPAVKAIFKKAQDEKRSNLLETESRDLLKEYGIPLPEAELACDCEKAVEVARKISYPLAMKVVSPDIIHKSDAGGIKLDLKNEKDVEKAFKEIVENACKLTTKERVIGTLISPMVAKGQECIIGMIRDPQFGPVIMFGLGGIFVEVLKDVSFRVAPLAEEDIDQMIMDIKGYKVLTGIRGEAPKDIKAIKGILSKVSEIAIDNPEINEIDLNPVIVHEKGISIVDSRVILG
;
A
#
# COMPACT_ATOMS: atom_id res chain seq x y z
N VAL A 1 23.18 -26.34 -15.53
CA VAL A 1 22.32 -26.67 -14.37
C VAL A 1 22.46 -28.14 -13.99
N ALA A 2 22.16 -29.09 -14.88
CA ALA A 2 22.27 -30.53 -14.61
C ALA A 2 23.63 -30.94 -14.00
N ASP A 3 24.74 -30.48 -14.58
CA ASP A 3 26.07 -30.75 -14.02
C ASP A 3 26.27 -30.16 -12.63
N SER A 4 25.85 -28.91 -12.39
CA SER A 4 25.92 -28.26 -11.07
C SER A 4 25.14 -29.05 -10.02
N VAL A 5 23.93 -29.50 -10.38
CA VAL A 5 23.06 -30.34 -9.55
C VAL A 5 23.70 -31.69 -9.24
N LYS A 6 24.28 -32.35 -10.25
CA LYS A 6 25.03 -33.61 -10.11
C LYS A 6 26.24 -33.46 -9.17
N MET A 7 26.87 -32.30 -9.17
CA MET A 7 27.98 -31.96 -8.27
C MET A 7 27.52 -31.53 -6.87
N GLY A 8 26.21 -31.53 -6.59
CA GLY A 8 25.67 -31.25 -5.25
C GLY A 8 25.48 -29.77 -4.93
N ALA A 9 25.48 -28.88 -5.92
CA ALA A 9 25.25 -27.45 -5.71
C ALA A 9 23.90 -27.18 -5.03
N LYS A 10 23.90 -26.30 -4.01
CA LYS A 10 22.69 -25.90 -3.28
C LYS A 10 22.06 -24.60 -3.78
N GLY A 11 22.85 -23.77 -4.45
CA GLY A 11 22.41 -22.54 -5.09
C GLY A 11 23.07 -22.41 -6.46
N ILE A 12 22.29 -21.96 -7.44
CA ILE A 12 22.72 -21.78 -8.83
C ILE A 12 22.30 -20.37 -9.25
N ILE A 13 23.28 -19.54 -9.62
CA ILE A 13 23.06 -18.19 -10.14
C ILE A 13 23.18 -18.25 -11.66
N ILE A 14 22.13 -17.84 -12.37
CA ILE A 14 22.12 -17.86 -13.84
C ILE A 14 22.17 -16.42 -14.35
N ILE A 15 23.34 -16.01 -14.81
CA ILE A 15 23.56 -14.68 -15.38
C ILE A 15 22.97 -14.56 -16.79
N THR A 16 22.95 -15.68 -17.53
CA THR A 16 22.53 -15.77 -18.92
C THR A 16 21.13 -15.18 -19.15
N ALA A 17 21.04 -14.26 -20.12
CA ALA A 17 19.80 -13.73 -20.69
C ALA A 17 19.42 -14.48 -21.98
N GLY A 18 18.37 -14.04 -22.67
CA GLY A 18 17.79 -14.68 -23.85
C GLY A 18 16.77 -15.77 -23.53
N LEU A 19 16.13 -15.72 -22.34
CA LEU A 19 15.25 -16.78 -21.84
C LEU A 19 13.79 -16.30 -21.77
N GLY A 20 13.11 -16.40 -20.63
CA GLY A 20 11.66 -16.16 -20.54
C GLY A 20 11.22 -14.77 -20.99
N GLU A 21 12.10 -13.77 -20.90
CA GLU A 21 11.90 -12.41 -21.40
C GLU A 21 11.90 -12.33 -22.94
N SER A 22 12.46 -13.32 -23.63
CA SER A 22 12.53 -13.39 -25.09
C SER A 22 11.34 -14.11 -25.74
N GLY A 23 10.46 -14.75 -24.94
CA GLY A 23 9.22 -15.37 -25.42
C GLY A 23 8.99 -16.81 -24.93
N GLU A 24 8.02 -17.47 -25.55
CA GLU A 24 7.51 -18.79 -25.10
C GLU A 24 8.56 -19.92 -25.15
N GLU A 25 9.48 -19.91 -26.11
CA GLU A 25 10.58 -20.88 -26.14
C GLU A 25 11.52 -20.72 -24.94
N GLY A 26 11.87 -19.47 -24.61
CA GLY A 26 12.68 -19.16 -23.44
C GLY A 26 11.99 -19.57 -22.13
N LYS A 27 10.67 -19.38 -22.01
CA LYS A 27 9.89 -19.86 -20.85
C LYS A 27 9.93 -21.38 -20.71
N LYS A 28 9.95 -22.13 -21.82
CA LYS A 28 10.11 -23.59 -21.77
C LYS A 28 11.49 -23.98 -21.23
N ILE A 29 12.54 -23.29 -21.67
CA ILE A 29 13.91 -23.50 -21.15
C ILE A 29 13.99 -23.17 -19.66
N GLU A 30 13.34 -22.09 -19.21
CA GLU A 30 13.25 -21.75 -17.78
C GLU A 30 12.55 -22.84 -16.96
N ALA A 31 11.47 -23.43 -17.48
CA ALA A 31 10.80 -24.55 -16.84
C ALA A 31 11.71 -25.80 -16.76
N GLU A 32 12.48 -26.10 -17.80
CA GLU A 32 13.48 -27.18 -17.78
C GLU A 32 14.59 -26.95 -16.75
N ILE A 33 15.08 -25.71 -16.64
CA ILE A 33 16.05 -25.29 -15.61
C ILE A 33 15.51 -25.58 -14.21
N LEU A 34 14.25 -25.20 -13.92
CA LEU A 34 13.62 -25.42 -12.63
C LEU A 34 13.42 -26.91 -12.34
N ASN A 35 12.95 -27.68 -13.33
CA ASN A 35 12.77 -29.12 -13.22
C ASN A 35 14.08 -29.83 -12.86
N GLU A 36 15.20 -29.40 -13.46
CA GLU A 36 16.51 -29.96 -13.14
C GLU A 36 16.98 -29.60 -11.73
N ALA A 37 16.82 -28.34 -11.32
CA ALA A 37 17.18 -27.89 -9.97
C ALA A 37 16.36 -28.59 -8.88
N ALA A 38 15.06 -28.81 -9.14
CA ALA A 38 14.12 -29.46 -8.22
C ALA A 38 14.53 -30.90 -7.86
N LYS A 39 15.25 -31.62 -8.73
CA LYS A 39 15.72 -33.00 -8.46
C LYS A 39 16.57 -33.13 -7.19
N THR A 40 17.21 -32.04 -6.74
CA THR A 40 18.04 -32.02 -5.53
C THR A 40 17.65 -30.95 -4.52
N GLY A 41 16.60 -30.17 -4.82
CA GLY A 41 16.20 -29.01 -4.02
C GLY A 41 17.19 -27.83 -4.10
N ALA A 42 17.89 -27.68 -5.22
CA ALA A 42 18.79 -26.53 -5.43
C ALA A 42 17.98 -25.25 -5.70
N PHE A 43 18.36 -24.14 -5.08
CA PHE A 43 17.76 -22.84 -5.33
C PHE A 43 18.35 -22.18 -6.59
N VAL A 44 17.51 -21.47 -7.34
CA VAL A 44 17.91 -20.74 -8.56
C VAL A 44 17.70 -19.23 -8.35
N ILE A 45 18.75 -18.44 -8.61
CA ILE A 45 18.71 -16.98 -8.70
C ILE A 45 18.79 -16.58 -10.18
N GLY A 46 17.93 -15.66 -10.61
CA GLY A 46 17.77 -15.28 -12.02
C GLY A 46 16.69 -16.11 -12.74
N PRO A 47 16.88 -16.46 -14.02
CA PRO A 47 18.00 -16.08 -14.89
C PRO A 47 17.97 -14.59 -15.26
N ASN A 48 18.80 -14.17 -16.23
CA ASN A 48 18.88 -12.78 -16.69
C ASN A 48 19.13 -11.81 -15.53
N CYS A 49 20.20 -12.06 -14.78
CA CYS A 49 20.55 -11.28 -13.61
C CYS A 49 22.04 -10.91 -13.62
N SER A 50 22.43 -9.87 -12.90
CA SER A 50 23.84 -9.49 -12.75
C SER A 50 24.57 -10.29 -11.68
N GLY A 51 23.89 -11.14 -10.91
CA GLY A 51 24.47 -11.92 -9.81
C GLY A 51 24.17 -11.34 -8.43
N MET A 52 25.10 -11.51 -7.47
CA MET A 52 24.89 -11.07 -6.09
C MET A 52 26.17 -10.58 -5.39
N PHE A 53 26.00 -9.81 -4.32
CA PHE A 53 27.04 -9.35 -3.41
C PHE A 53 26.66 -9.66 -1.97
N SER A 54 27.64 -10.03 -1.14
CA SER A 54 27.50 -10.22 0.30
C SER A 54 28.74 -9.69 1.02
N ALA A 55 28.55 -8.67 1.86
CA ALA A 55 29.62 -8.05 2.63
C ALA A 55 30.18 -8.96 3.74
N SER A 56 29.31 -9.74 4.39
CA SER A 56 29.67 -10.69 5.44
C SER A 56 30.26 -11.99 4.89
N GLY A 57 29.83 -12.40 3.70
CA GLY A 57 30.45 -13.53 2.98
C GLY A 57 31.73 -13.19 2.21
N ASP A 58 32.11 -11.90 2.15
CA ASP A 58 33.20 -11.39 1.31
C ASP A 58 33.09 -11.83 -0.18
N MET A 59 31.86 -11.80 -0.70
CA MET A 59 31.53 -12.24 -2.06
C MET A 59 31.07 -11.06 -2.91
N ASN A 60 31.63 -10.94 -4.12
CA ASN A 60 31.14 -10.03 -5.15
C ASN A 60 31.07 -10.76 -6.50
N PHE A 61 29.86 -11.18 -6.88
CA PHE A 61 29.57 -11.82 -8.17
C PHE A 61 28.82 -10.90 -9.14
N LEU A 62 28.82 -9.59 -8.90
CA LEU A 62 28.10 -8.61 -9.72
C LEU A 62 28.89 -8.09 -10.93
N GLY A 63 30.19 -8.39 -11.02
CA GLY A 63 31.05 -7.85 -12.07
C GLY A 63 31.35 -6.34 -11.96
N VAL A 64 30.98 -5.71 -10.83
CA VAL A 64 31.22 -4.29 -10.54
C VAL A 64 32.44 -4.08 -9.63
N PRO A 65 33.03 -2.87 -9.59
CA PRO A 65 34.11 -2.54 -8.67
C PRO A 65 33.76 -2.80 -7.19
N ARG A 66 34.78 -2.74 -6.32
CA ARG A 66 34.61 -2.99 -4.88
C ARG A 66 33.48 -2.13 -4.29
N ILE A 67 32.54 -2.80 -3.64
CA ILE A 67 31.37 -2.21 -2.99
C ILE A 67 31.69 -1.95 -1.52
N GLY A 68 31.32 -0.77 -1.00
CA GLY A 68 31.46 -0.43 0.42
C GLY A 68 30.56 -1.30 1.29
N LYS A 69 31.04 -1.69 2.49
CA LYS A 69 30.24 -2.45 3.46
C LYS A 69 29.31 -1.50 4.21
N GLY A 70 28.06 -1.91 4.40
CA GLY A 70 27.05 -1.15 5.14
C GLY A 70 25.87 -2.03 5.55
N SER A 71 24.77 -1.42 5.99
CA SER A 71 23.61 -2.11 6.57
C SER A 71 22.38 -2.18 5.67
N ILE A 72 22.50 -1.77 4.41
CA ILE A 72 21.40 -1.72 3.45
C ILE A 72 21.47 -2.95 2.54
N SER A 73 20.36 -3.68 2.41
CA SER A 73 20.24 -4.73 1.40
C SER A 73 19.42 -4.29 0.21
N VAL A 74 19.83 -4.69 -0.99
CA VAL A 74 19.15 -4.34 -2.25
C VAL A 74 18.63 -5.59 -2.95
N LEU A 75 17.37 -5.57 -3.35
CA LEU A 75 16.75 -6.53 -4.27
C LEU A 75 16.32 -5.78 -5.54
N ALA A 76 16.91 -6.08 -6.69
CA ALA A 76 16.60 -5.37 -7.93
C ALA A 76 16.36 -6.32 -9.10
N GLN A 77 15.29 -6.09 -9.85
CA GLN A 77 14.96 -6.86 -11.05
C GLN A 77 15.80 -6.46 -12.27
N SER A 78 16.42 -5.28 -12.25
CA SER A 78 17.27 -4.79 -13.34
C SER A 78 18.75 -4.77 -12.98
N GLY A 79 19.57 -5.39 -13.83
CA GLY A 79 21.03 -5.38 -13.71
C GLY A 79 21.64 -3.98 -13.88
N ASN A 80 21.20 -3.23 -14.90
CA ASN A 80 21.69 -1.87 -15.13
C ASN A 80 21.32 -0.90 -13.99
N VAL A 81 20.20 -1.14 -13.32
CA VAL A 81 19.85 -0.39 -12.11
C VAL A 81 20.81 -0.71 -10.98
N ILE A 82 21.26 -1.95 -10.82
CA ILE A 82 22.31 -2.29 -9.83
C ILE A 82 23.61 -1.56 -10.12
N ASP A 83 24.05 -1.50 -11.38
CA ASP A 83 25.25 -0.75 -11.76
C ASP A 83 25.11 0.74 -11.35
N SER A 84 23.93 1.31 -11.62
CA SER A 84 23.63 2.70 -11.25
C SER A 84 23.58 2.89 -9.73
N LEU A 85 22.91 2.00 -9.00
CA LEU A 85 22.82 2.05 -7.53
C LEU A 85 24.19 1.91 -6.87
N THR A 86 25.06 1.02 -7.35
CA THR A 86 26.42 0.87 -6.81
C THR A 86 27.29 2.10 -7.08
N HIS A 87 27.11 2.75 -8.25
CA HIS A 87 27.75 4.03 -8.54
C HIS A 87 27.26 5.16 -7.62
N TYR A 88 25.94 5.33 -7.48
CA TYR A 88 25.36 6.37 -6.62
C TYR A 88 25.71 6.16 -5.14
N ALA A 89 25.71 4.92 -4.66
CA ALA A 89 26.12 4.60 -3.30
C ALA A 89 27.56 5.05 -3.02
N LYS A 90 28.49 4.81 -3.96
CA LYS A 90 29.87 5.30 -3.86
C LYS A 90 29.93 6.82 -3.76
N MET A 91 29.16 7.54 -4.58
CA MET A 91 29.12 9.01 -4.55
C MET A 91 28.52 9.56 -3.25
N ARG A 92 27.59 8.84 -2.63
CA ARG A 92 26.94 9.18 -1.36
C ARG A 92 27.71 8.68 -0.13
N GLY A 93 28.77 7.89 -0.30
CA GLY A 93 29.48 7.25 0.81
C GLY A 93 28.68 6.14 1.51
N VAL A 94 27.68 5.59 0.83
CA VAL A 94 26.78 4.54 1.34
C VAL A 94 27.33 3.16 0.98
N GLY A 95 27.26 2.23 1.94
CA GLY A 95 27.63 0.83 1.75
C GLY A 95 26.42 -0.12 1.79
N PHE A 96 26.61 -1.34 1.30
CA PHE A 96 25.58 -2.38 1.29
C PHE A 96 25.97 -3.57 2.16
N SER A 97 24.97 -4.25 2.71
CA SER A 97 25.09 -5.55 3.38
C SER A 97 25.06 -6.66 2.32
N LYS A 98 24.01 -6.66 1.49
CA LYS A 98 23.78 -7.65 0.43
C LYS A 98 23.13 -6.98 -0.78
N ILE A 99 23.45 -7.42 -1.98
CA ILE A 99 22.74 -7.03 -3.20
C ILE A 99 22.39 -8.31 -3.94
N VAL A 100 21.13 -8.46 -4.35
CA VAL A 100 20.71 -9.58 -5.20
C VAL A 100 20.05 -9.00 -6.45
N SER A 101 20.66 -9.30 -7.60
CA SER A 101 20.00 -9.15 -8.89
C SER A 101 19.05 -10.32 -9.07
N VAL A 102 17.75 -10.03 -9.05
CA VAL A 102 16.72 -11.07 -9.04
C VAL A 102 16.45 -11.58 -10.46
N GLY A 103 16.62 -10.71 -11.47
CA GLY A 103 16.34 -11.03 -12.87
C GLY A 103 14.89 -11.46 -13.08
N ASN A 104 14.69 -12.51 -13.88
CA ASN A 104 13.37 -13.05 -14.21
C ASN A 104 12.64 -13.69 -13.00
N ALA A 105 13.38 -13.96 -11.92
CA ALA A 105 12.84 -14.49 -10.65
C ALA A 105 12.06 -15.79 -10.83
N ILE A 106 12.59 -16.78 -11.56
CA ILE A 106 11.87 -18.03 -11.81
C ILE A 106 12.00 -19.04 -10.67
N GLY A 107 13.11 -18.97 -9.92
CA GLY A 107 13.38 -19.83 -8.78
C GLY A 107 12.90 -19.19 -7.49
N VAL A 108 13.81 -18.52 -6.79
CA VAL A 108 13.49 -17.81 -5.55
C VAL A 108 12.71 -16.53 -5.88
N ASN A 109 11.54 -16.37 -5.25
CA ASN A 109 10.66 -15.23 -5.43
C ASN A 109 11.09 -14.04 -4.56
N LEU A 110 10.64 -12.83 -4.95
CA LEU A 110 10.95 -11.59 -4.24
C LEU A 110 10.62 -11.68 -2.73
N HIS A 111 9.44 -12.21 -2.39
CA HIS A 111 9.00 -12.30 -1.01
C HIS A 111 9.87 -13.25 -0.18
N GLU A 112 10.44 -14.31 -0.77
CA GLU A 112 11.35 -15.23 -0.07
C GLU A 112 12.69 -14.56 0.28
N TYR A 113 13.22 -13.71 -0.60
CA TYR A 113 14.40 -12.90 -0.28
C TYR A 113 14.12 -11.91 0.85
N ILE A 114 12.95 -11.27 0.86
CA ILE A 114 12.54 -10.36 1.93
C ILE A 114 12.40 -11.13 3.24
N GLU A 115 11.83 -12.33 3.21
CA GLU A 115 11.71 -13.20 4.39
C GLU A 115 13.08 -13.62 4.94
N TYR A 116 14.05 -13.92 4.08
CA TYR A 116 15.43 -14.15 4.49
C TYR A 116 16.06 -12.89 5.14
N LEU A 117 15.93 -11.73 4.49
CA LEU A 117 16.51 -10.47 4.96
C LEU A 117 15.85 -9.94 6.23
N LYS A 118 14.61 -10.31 6.52
CA LYS A 118 13.89 -9.99 7.76
C LYS A 118 14.70 -10.37 8.99
N ASP A 119 15.36 -11.53 8.97
CA ASP A 119 16.08 -12.09 10.13
C ASP A 119 17.62 -11.97 10.01
N ASP A 120 18.13 -11.42 8.90
CA ASP A 120 19.56 -11.23 8.66
C ASP A 120 20.20 -10.13 9.55
N PRO A 121 21.15 -10.42 10.46
CA PRO A 121 21.64 -9.45 11.44
C PRO A 121 22.39 -8.25 10.81
N ASP A 122 22.94 -8.42 9.61
CA ASP A 122 23.72 -7.37 8.93
C ASP A 122 22.82 -6.30 8.27
N THR A 123 21.54 -6.61 8.07
CA THR A 123 20.62 -5.76 7.31
C THR A 123 19.67 -5.02 8.23
N LYS A 124 19.69 -3.69 8.12
CA LYS A 124 18.76 -2.78 8.80
C LYS A 124 17.60 -2.35 7.90
N VAL A 125 17.85 -2.17 6.61
CA VAL A 125 16.85 -1.70 5.63
C VAL A 125 16.93 -2.52 4.35
N ILE A 126 15.78 -2.82 3.77
CA ILE A 126 15.67 -3.52 2.48
C ILE A 126 15.18 -2.52 1.42
N MET A 127 16.04 -2.20 0.45
CA MET A 127 15.68 -1.45 -0.76
C MET A 127 15.25 -2.41 -1.87
N THR A 128 14.19 -2.06 -2.58
CA THR A 128 13.69 -2.84 -3.72
C THR A 128 13.50 -1.99 -4.95
N TYR A 129 13.92 -2.51 -6.11
CA TYR A 129 13.58 -1.97 -7.43
C TYR A 129 12.74 -2.99 -8.20
N LEU A 130 11.52 -2.58 -8.55
CA LEU A 130 10.48 -3.48 -9.05
C LEU A 130 9.94 -2.98 -10.39
N GLU A 131 10.00 -3.83 -11.40
CA GLU A 131 9.36 -3.67 -12.71
C GLU A 131 8.01 -4.39 -12.73
N GLY A 132 7.94 -5.59 -12.16
CA GLY A 132 6.72 -6.40 -12.04
C GLY A 132 6.66 -7.15 -10.71
N ILE A 133 5.45 -7.55 -10.31
CA ILE A 133 5.22 -8.30 -9.06
C ILE A 133 4.60 -9.64 -9.45
N LYS A 134 5.18 -10.72 -8.91
CA LYS A 134 4.63 -12.07 -8.94
C LYS A 134 4.28 -12.46 -7.49
N ASP A 135 3.18 -13.18 -7.31
CA ASP A 135 2.74 -13.69 -6.00
C ASP A 135 2.62 -12.57 -4.93
N GLY A 136 1.91 -11.51 -5.31
CA GLY A 136 1.79 -10.26 -4.56
C GLY A 136 1.03 -10.40 -3.24
N ASN A 137 0.11 -11.37 -3.11
CA ASN A 137 -0.51 -11.74 -1.83
C ASN A 137 0.54 -12.21 -0.82
N ASN A 138 1.47 -13.08 -1.22
CA ASN A 138 2.58 -13.50 -0.36
C ASN A 138 3.56 -12.37 -0.09
N LEU A 139 3.79 -11.48 -1.06
CA LEU A 139 4.58 -10.27 -0.83
C LEU A 139 3.97 -9.40 0.28
N VAL A 140 2.67 -9.11 0.23
CA VAL A 140 1.98 -8.34 1.28
C VAL A 140 2.11 -9.04 2.64
N ARG A 141 1.87 -10.37 2.69
CA ARG A 141 1.98 -11.16 3.91
C ARG A 141 3.39 -11.12 4.52
N VAL A 142 4.41 -11.40 3.73
CA VAL A 142 5.80 -11.43 4.20
C VAL A 142 6.28 -10.04 4.62
N VAL A 143 5.95 -9.02 3.83
CA VAL A 143 6.39 -7.66 4.15
C VAL A 143 5.74 -7.16 5.44
N ARG A 144 4.47 -7.48 5.72
CA ARG A 144 3.83 -7.17 7.02
C ARG A 144 4.62 -7.72 8.20
N GLU A 145 5.09 -8.96 8.12
CA GLU A 145 5.94 -9.53 9.17
C GLU A 145 7.34 -8.90 9.19
N THR A 146 7.83 -8.49 8.03
CA THR A 146 9.15 -7.87 7.90
C THR A 146 9.20 -6.48 8.51
N VAL A 147 8.21 -5.62 8.22
CA VAL A 147 8.18 -4.22 8.70
C VAL A 147 8.05 -4.09 10.21
N LYS A 148 7.54 -5.14 10.90
CA LYS A 148 7.58 -5.25 12.37
C LYS A 148 9.01 -5.23 12.90
N LYS A 149 10.00 -5.64 12.11
CA LYS A 149 11.43 -5.66 12.47
C LYS A 149 12.24 -4.62 11.70
N LYS A 150 12.05 -4.55 10.37
CA LYS A 150 12.90 -3.82 9.44
C LYS A 150 12.11 -3.15 8.32
N PRO A 151 12.39 -1.89 8.00
CA PRO A 151 11.76 -1.18 6.89
C PRO A 151 12.07 -1.81 5.52
N VAL A 152 11.07 -1.75 4.64
CA VAL A 152 11.17 -2.09 3.22
C VAL A 152 10.83 -0.85 2.41
N VAL A 153 11.78 -0.39 1.59
CA VAL A 153 11.62 0.77 0.70
C VAL A 153 11.53 0.26 -0.74
N ALA A 154 10.57 0.74 -1.52
CA ALA A 154 10.33 0.23 -2.87
C ALA A 154 10.20 1.33 -3.92
N LEU A 155 11.04 1.23 -4.96
CA LEU A 155 10.87 1.94 -6.22
C LEU A 155 10.17 1.00 -7.21
N LYS A 156 8.85 1.16 -7.36
CA LYS A 156 8.06 0.46 -8.39
C LYS A 156 7.92 1.35 -9.61
N VAL A 157 8.52 0.95 -10.73
CA VAL A 157 8.35 1.62 -12.03
C VAL A 157 7.08 1.14 -12.74
N GLY A 158 6.72 1.78 -13.86
CA GLY A 158 5.52 1.41 -14.62
C GLY A 158 4.22 2.10 -14.16
N ARG A 159 4.34 3.22 -13.44
CA ARG A 159 3.19 3.95 -12.85
C ARG A 159 2.29 4.63 -13.88
N SER A 160 2.89 5.14 -14.96
CA SER A 160 2.17 5.78 -16.05
C SER A 160 1.94 4.80 -17.19
N GLY A 161 0.96 5.07 -18.06
CA GLY A 161 0.75 4.24 -19.25
C GLY A 161 2.01 4.09 -20.12
N ALA A 162 2.86 5.12 -20.20
CA ALA A 162 4.13 5.04 -20.92
C ALA A 162 5.17 4.17 -20.20
N GLY A 163 5.34 4.35 -18.89
CA GLY A 163 6.24 3.53 -18.09
C GLY A 163 5.82 2.06 -18.06
N ALA A 164 4.51 1.80 -17.96
CA ALA A 164 3.93 0.47 -17.98
C ALA A 164 4.27 -0.27 -19.28
N ARG A 165 4.12 0.40 -20.44
CA ARG A 165 4.52 -0.16 -21.73
C ARG A 165 6.02 -0.44 -21.80
N ALA A 166 6.86 0.47 -21.30
CA ALA A 166 8.32 0.28 -21.29
C ALA A 166 8.74 -0.93 -20.45
N ALA A 167 8.20 -1.08 -19.24
CA ALA A 167 8.48 -2.20 -18.36
C ALA A 167 7.96 -3.54 -18.92
N ALA A 168 6.77 -3.53 -19.54
CA ALA A 168 6.19 -4.71 -20.16
C ALA A 168 7.03 -5.22 -21.35
N SER A 169 7.52 -4.32 -22.21
CA SER A 169 8.41 -4.70 -23.32
C SER A 169 9.76 -5.23 -22.86
N HIS A 170 10.23 -4.82 -21.67
CA HIS A 170 11.54 -5.23 -21.14
C HIS A 170 11.49 -6.60 -20.44
N THR A 171 10.40 -6.91 -19.74
CA THR A 171 10.27 -8.13 -18.91
C THR A 171 9.36 -9.20 -19.51
N GLY A 172 8.55 -8.84 -20.52
CA GLY A 172 7.47 -9.68 -20.99
C GLY A 172 6.33 -9.89 -19.98
N SER A 173 6.35 -9.18 -18.84
CA SER A 173 5.33 -9.29 -17.78
C SER A 173 4.24 -8.23 -17.94
N LEU A 174 3.01 -8.55 -17.51
CA LEU A 174 1.90 -7.61 -17.52
C LEU A 174 2.15 -6.51 -16.49
N ALA A 175 2.04 -5.24 -16.91
CA ALA A 175 2.02 -4.12 -15.97
C ALA A 175 0.72 -4.15 -15.16
N GLY A 176 0.84 -4.17 -13.83
CA GLY A 176 -0.30 -4.15 -12.91
C GLY A 176 -0.92 -2.77 -12.78
N ASP A 177 -2.15 -2.71 -12.28
CA ASP A 177 -2.83 -1.43 -12.00
C ASP A 177 -2.11 -0.71 -10.84
N ASP A 178 -1.62 0.51 -11.11
CA ASP A 178 -0.84 1.28 -10.13
C ASP A 178 -1.63 1.60 -8.86
N VAL A 179 -2.96 1.70 -8.96
CA VAL A 179 -3.85 1.95 -7.82
C VAL A 179 -3.88 0.73 -6.87
N ILE A 180 -3.90 -0.48 -7.43
CA ILE A 180 -3.84 -1.72 -6.65
C ILE A 180 -2.45 -1.87 -6.03
N VAL A 181 -1.38 -1.61 -6.79
CA VAL A 181 0.00 -1.68 -6.27
C VAL A 181 0.20 -0.70 -5.11
N ASP A 182 -0.27 0.55 -5.24
CA ASP A 182 -0.20 1.55 -4.18
C ASP A 182 -0.95 1.10 -2.92
N ALA A 183 -2.18 0.62 -3.10
CA ALA A 183 -2.99 0.11 -2.02
C ALA A 183 -2.33 -1.07 -1.30
N ALA A 184 -1.76 -2.02 -2.05
CA ALA A 184 -1.06 -3.18 -1.52
C ALA A 184 0.22 -2.77 -0.77
N PHE A 185 1.00 -1.82 -1.29
CA PHE A 185 2.21 -1.34 -0.63
C PHE A 185 1.91 -0.64 0.68
N ARG A 186 0.90 0.25 0.69
CA ARG A 186 0.41 0.91 1.90
C ARG A 186 -0.09 -0.11 2.93
N GLN A 187 -0.90 -1.08 2.48
CA GLN A 187 -1.42 -2.17 3.30
C GLN A 187 -0.30 -3.03 3.92
N ALA A 188 0.79 -3.25 3.18
CA ALA A 188 1.93 -4.03 3.63
C ALA A 188 2.89 -3.26 4.56
N GLY A 189 2.82 -1.93 4.55
CA GLY A 189 3.78 -1.05 5.25
C GLY A 189 5.05 -0.74 4.46
N ILE A 190 5.04 -0.94 3.13
CA ILE A 190 6.16 -0.59 2.25
C ILE A 190 6.25 0.94 2.12
N VAL A 191 7.45 1.48 2.33
CA VAL A 191 7.75 2.88 2.03
C VAL A 191 7.99 3.00 0.53
N ARG A 192 6.94 3.36 -0.20
CA ARG A 192 6.99 3.53 -1.66
C ARG A 192 7.66 4.85 -2.01
N VAL A 193 8.57 4.81 -2.98
CA VAL A 193 9.28 5.98 -3.49
C VAL A 193 9.17 6.12 -5.01
N SER A 194 9.46 7.32 -5.52
CA SER A 194 9.24 7.68 -6.93
C SER A 194 10.51 7.73 -7.79
N ASN A 195 11.70 7.82 -7.19
CA ASN A 195 12.97 7.88 -7.90
C ASN A 195 14.13 7.32 -7.05
N VAL A 196 15.31 7.23 -7.66
CA VAL A 196 16.51 6.66 -7.04
C VAL A 196 17.04 7.53 -5.89
N ASP A 197 16.95 8.85 -6.00
CA ASP A 197 17.34 9.74 -4.90
C ASP A 197 16.49 9.50 -3.67
N GLU A 198 15.17 9.33 -3.83
CA GLU A 198 14.28 9.00 -2.69
C GLU A 198 14.58 7.63 -2.11
N LEU A 199 14.98 6.68 -2.96
CA LEU A 199 15.32 5.33 -2.52
C LEU A 199 16.52 5.37 -1.56
N PHE A 200 17.56 6.16 -1.88
CA PHE A 200 18.70 6.37 -0.98
C PHE A 200 18.32 7.20 0.25
N ASP A 201 17.67 8.35 0.06
CA ASP A 201 17.31 9.24 1.17
C ASP A 201 16.48 8.49 2.21
N MET A 202 15.49 7.71 1.78
CA MET A 202 14.66 6.90 2.68
C MET A 202 15.44 5.78 3.34
N ALA A 203 16.30 5.09 2.59
CA ALA A 203 17.07 3.98 3.15
C ALA A 203 18.08 4.44 4.21
N GLU A 204 18.72 5.59 3.99
CA GLU A 204 19.65 6.20 4.96
C GLU A 204 18.91 6.67 6.21
N VAL A 205 17.79 7.40 6.04
CA VAL A 205 16.93 7.86 7.16
C VAL A 205 16.45 6.67 7.99
N LEU A 206 15.87 5.65 7.36
CA LEU A 206 15.31 4.49 8.03
C LEU A 206 16.37 3.55 8.64
N SER A 207 17.61 3.62 8.17
CA SER A 207 18.75 2.84 8.71
C SER A 207 19.33 3.47 9.98
N ASN A 208 19.29 4.80 10.08
CA ASN A 208 20.10 5.55 11.03
C ASN A 208 19.28 6.30 12.08
N CYS A 209 18.09 6.80 11.73
CA CYS A 209 17.28 7.59 12.65
C CYS A 209 16.54 6.72 13.68
N PRO A 210 16.39 7.18 14.92
CA PRO A 210 15.46 6.55 15.86
C PRO A 210 14.02 6.73 15.37
N LEU A 211 13.17 5.73 15.65
CA LEU A 211 11.77 5.78 15.28
C LEU A 211 10.97 6.66 16.26
N PRO A 212 10.26 7.68 15.77
CA PRO A 212 9.42 8.54 16.60
C PRO A 212 8.17 7.79 17.10
N ARG A 213 7.50 8.33 18.12
CA ARG A 213 6.24 7.78 18.66
C ARG A 213 4.98 8.35 18.00
N GLY A 214 5.14 9.42 17.25
CA GLY A 214 4.05 10.14 16.57
C GLY A 214 4.59 11.03 15.46
N ASN A 215 3.78 12.01 15.05
CA ASN A 215 4.06 12.91 13.93
C ASN A 215 4.15 14.38 14.35
N ARG A 216 4.34 14.68 15.64
CA ARG A 216 4.46 16.05 16.16
C ARG A 216 5.91 16.51 16.09
N VAL A 217 6.17 17.64 15.44
CA VAL A 217 7.53 18.13 15.21
C VAL A 217 7.73 19.52 15.82
N ALA A 218 8.88 19.72 16.46
CA ALA A 218 9.36 21.04 16.84
C ALA A 218 10.32 21.55 15.77
N ILE A 219 10.03 22.72 15.23
CA ILE A 219 10.83 23.38 14.18
C ILE A 219 11.64 24.49 14.82
N LEU A 220 12.94 24.55 14.51
CA LEU A 220 13.87 25.56 15.01
C LEU A 220 14.63 26.19 13.84
N SER A 221 14.78 27.51 13.86
CA SER A 221 15.52 28.28 12.86
C SER A 221 16.11 29.56 13.45
N GLU A 222 17.11 30.12 12.78
CA GLU A 222 17.63 31.48 13.01
C GLU A 222 16.70 32.57 12.45
N GLY A 223 15.74 32.22 11.59
CA GLY A 223 14.84 33.19 10.99
C GLY A 223 13.44 32.67 10.70
N GLY A 224 12.45 33.55 10.92
CA GLY A 224 11.02 33.30 10.70
C GLY A 224 10.63 32.87 9.28
N GLY A 225 11.42 33.25 8.26
CA GLY A 225 11.18 32.84 6.86
C GLY A 225 11.35 31.33 6.66
N ASP A 226 12.49 30.78 7.07
CA ASP A 226 12.75 29.33 7.02
C ASP A 226 11.78 28.54 7.90
N ASN A 227 11.40 29.10 9.06
CA ASN A 227 10.40 28.52 9.95
C ASN A 227 9.03 28.38 9.26
N SER A 228 8.59 29.41 8.54
CA SER A 228 7.31 29.39 7.83
C SER A 228 7.30 28.36 6.71
N ILE A 229 8.38 28.30 5.90
CA ILE A 229 8.53 27.32 4.82
C ILE A 229 8.54 25.89 5.39
N ALA A 230 9.29 25.66 6.47
CA ALA A 230 9.37 24.36 7.12
C ALA A 230 8.02 23.92 7.70
N ALA A 231 7.27 24.82 8.32
CA ALA A 231 5.94 24.54 8.86
C ALA A 231 4.92 24.21 7.76
N ASP A 232 4.88 25.01 6.69
CA ASP A 232 3.99 24.77 5.54
C ASP A 232 4.29 23.41 4.89
N ASN A 233 5.57 23.07 4.71
CA ASN A 233 5.97 21.76 4.21
C ASN A 233 5.54 20.65 5.19
N ALA A 234 5.72 20.86 6.50
CA ALA A 234 5.43 19.85 7.52
C ALA A 234 3.95 19.47 7.50
N GLU A 235 3.07 20.47 7.49
CA GLU A 235 1.62 20.26 7.40
C GLU A 235 1.21 19.67 6.05
N THR A 236 1.82 20.10 4.94
CA THR A 236 1.58 19.54 3.60
C THR A 236 1.85 18.03 3.56
N TYR A 237 2.89 17.57 4.24
CA TYR A 237 3.19 16.14 4.35
C TYR A 237 2.47 15.44 5.52
N GLY A 238 1.59 16.12 6.26
CA GLY A 238 0.74 15.55 7.32
C GLY A 238 1.43 15.37 8.68
N MET A 239 2.49 16.13 8.95
CA MET A 239 3.04 16.28 10.30
C MET A 239 2.27 17.37 11.06
N GLU A 240 2.29 17.30 12.38
CA GLU A 240 1.71 18.31 13.25
C GLU A 240 2.82 19.24 13.78
N VAL A 241 2.59 20.55 13.75
CA VAL A 241 3.47 21.55 14.35
C VAL A 241 2.74 22.14 15.56
N PRO A 242 2.68 21.42 16.70
CA PRO A 242 1.83 21.83 17.81
C PRO A 242 2.39 23.06 18.51
N VAL A 243 1.48 23.90 19.03
CA VAL A 243 1.85 24.95 19.99
C VAL A 243 2.39 24.27 21.25
N LEU A 244 3.63 24.61 21.63
CA LEU A 244 4.28 24.04 22.81
C LEU A 244 3.55 24.42 24.10
N SER A 245 3.68 23.56 25.12
CA SER A 245 3.11 23.84 26.44
C SER A 245 3.70 25.14 27.03
N GLN A 246 2.94 25.80 27.90
CA GLN A 246 3.44 27.01 28.58
C GLN A 246 4.73 26.72 29.36
N GLU A 247 4.83 25.55 30.00
CA GLU A 247 6.04 25.12 30.71
C GLU A 247 7.25 25.00 29.78
N THR A 248 7.08 24.38 28.61
CA THR A 248 8.14 24.24 27.60
C THR A 248 8.56 25.61 27.07
N GLN A 249 7.61 26.49 26.80
CA GLN A 249 7.90 27.87 26.37
C GLN A 249 8.66 28.65 27.45
N GLU A 250 8.33 28.49 28.73
CA GLU A 250 9.03 29.14 29.84
C GLU A 250 10.47 28.62 30.00
N LYS A 251 10.70 27.31 29.82
CA LYS A 251 12.05 26.72 29.80
C LYS A 251 12.88 27.16 28.58
N MET A 252 12.24 27.47 27.46
CA MET A 252 12.89 27.92 26.23
C MET A 252 13.38 29.36 26.29
N LYS A 253 12.59 30.27 26.90
CA LYS A 253 12.85 31.73 26.92
C LYS A 253 14.27 32.15 27.28
N PRO A 254 14.98 31.53 28.26
CA PRO A 254 16.34 31.94 28.62
C PRO A 254 17.36 31.80 27.49
N PHE A 255 17.07 31.02 26.44
CA PHE A 255 17.96 30.75 25.32
C PHE A 255 17.63 31.59 24.07
N LEU A 256 16.61 32.45 24.14
CA LEU A 256 16.16 33.29 23.03
C LEU A 256 16.48 34.78 23.30
N LEU A 257 16.54 35.59 22.24
CA LEU A 257 16.60 37.04 22.39
C LEU A 257 15.34 37.57 23.08
N GLN A 258 15.49 38.63 23.87
CA GLN A 258 14.36 39.26 24.56
C GLN A 258 13.28 39.69 23.55
N GLY A 259 12.06 39.21 23.76
CA GLY A 259 10.90 39.51 22.90
C GLY A 259 10.67 38.54 21.74
N MET A 260 11.56 37.57 21.51
CA MET A 260 11.32 36.50 20.54
C MET A 260 10.30 35.48 21.06
N PRO A 261 9.40 35.00 20.18
CA PRO A 261 8.40 34.01 20.55
C PRO A 261 9.05 32.65 20.83
N ALA A 262 8.65 32.02 21.93
CA ALA A 262 9.05 30.65 22.27
C ALA A 262 8.03 29.59 21.77
N SER A 263 7.00 30.01 21.02
CA SER A 263 6.04 29.10 20.38
C SER A 263 6.71 28.35 19.22
N ASN A 264 6.20 27.17 18.87
CA ASN A 264 6.65 26.42 17.69
C ASN A 264 5.92 26.95 16.44
N PRO A 265 6.62 27.27 15.33
CA PRO A 265 8.07 27.19 15.12
C PRO A 265 8.92 28.19 15.95
N ILE A 266 10.03 27.71 16.50
CA ILE A 266 10.93 28.47 17.39
C ILE A 266 11.94 29.26 16.55
N ASP A 267 11.98 30.57 16.76
CA ASP A 267 12.98 31.45 16.17
C ASP A 267 14.01 31.81 17.26
N TYR A 268 15.21 31.21 17.17
CA TYR A 268 16.30 31.54 18.08
C TYR A 268 17.08 32.78 17.64
N GLY A 269 16.80 33.33 16.45
CA GLY A 269 17.43 34.55 15.94
C GLY A 269 18.95 34.49 15.94
N GLY A 270 19.59 35.66 15.95
CA GLY A 270 21.05 35.79 16.04
C GLY A 270 21.67 35.35 17.38
N THR A 271 20.92 34.74 18.32
CA THR A 271 21.53 34.22 19.56
C THR A 271 22.59 33.16 19.30
N ALA A 272 22.45 32.44 18.18
CA ALA A 272 23.34 31.35 17.80
C ALA A 272 24.58 31.79 17.01
N GLU A 273 24.61 33.00 16.45
CA GLU A 273 25.68 33.49 15.56
C GLU A 273 27.06 33.48 16.25
N GLU A 274 27.13 34.01 17.48
CA GLU A 274 28.36 34.01 18.29
C GLU A 274 28.36 32.92 19.37
N ASN A 275 27.24 32.24 19.59
CA ASN A 275 27.11 31.16 20.57
C ASN A 275 26.21 30.01 20.10
N PRO A 276 26.71 29.12 19.22
CA PRO A 276 25.95 27.98 18.70
C PRO A 276 25.42 27.02 19.77
N HIS A 277 25.91 27.10 21.02
CA HIS A 277 25.40 26.29 22.13
C HIS A 277 23.93 26.61 22.46
N MET A 278 23.42 27.79 22.11
CA MET A 278 22.00 28.13 22.28
C MET A 278 21.08 27.18 21.48
N ILE A 279 21.53 26.70 20.32
CA ILE A 279 20.81 25.69 19.53
C ILE A 279 20.69 24.39 20.34
N THR A 280 21.77 23.94 20.98
CA THR A 280 21.78 22.73 21.83
C THR A 280 20.75 22.82 22.93
N GLU A 281 20.70 23.93 23.68
CA GLU A 281 19.75 24.08 24.78
C GLU A 281 18.30 24.17 24.28
N CYS A 282 18.04 24.86 23.17
CA CYS A 282 16.70 24.89 22.57
C CYS A 282 16.25 23.48 22.14
N VAL A 283 17.11 22.73 21.45
CA VAL A 283 16.81 21.35 21.03
C VAL A 283 16.58 20.43 22.22
N LYS A 284 17.37 20.57 23.28
CA LYS A 284 17.22 19.79 24.52
C LYS A 284 15.86 20.01 25.18
N VAL A 285 15.41 21.27 25.30
CA VAL A 285 14.07 21.59 25.85
C VAL A 285 12.98 20.90 25.03
N CYS A 286 13.06 20.95 23.69
CA CYS A 286 12.10 20.25 22.83
C CYS A 286 12.18 18.72 22.95
N MET A 287 13.38 18.15 23.07
CA MET A 287 13.55 16.71 23.21
C MET A 287 13.07 16.18 24.57
N GLU A 288 13.03 17.01 25.60
CA GLU A 288 12.46 16.70 26.92
C GLU A 288 10.92 16.78 26.97
N ASP A 289 10.28 17.47 26.02
CA ASP A 289 8.82 17.59 25.95
C ASP A 289 8.17 16.34 25.30
N ASP A 290 7.35 15.60 26.05
CA ASP A 290 6.61 14.42 25.56
C ASP A 290 5.55 14.75 24.48
N GLN A 291 5.27 16.03 24.24
CA GLN A 291 4.43 16.51 23.14
C GLN A 291 5.18 16.68 21.81
N VAL A 292 6.49 16.43 21.79
CA VAL A 292 7.35 16.52 20.60
C VAL A 292 7.91 15.15 20.26
N ASP A 293 7.66 14.66 19.05
CA ASP A 293 8.12 13.35 18.58
C ASP A 293 9.39 13.42 17.73
N GLY A 294 9.70 14.59 17.15
CA GLY A 294 10.93 14.82 16.37
C GLY A 294 11.32 16.29 16.31
N ILE A 295 12.57 16.56 15.96
CA ILE A 295 13.15 17.89 15.87
C ILE A 295 13.57 18.19 14.44
N TYR A 296 13.26 19.39 13.94
CA TYR A 296 13.68 19.85 12.63
C TYR A 296 14.37 21.22 12.74
N ILE A 297 15.67 21.24 12.52
CA ILE A 297 16.44 22.48 12.38
C ILE A 297 16.44 22.87 10.90
N THR A 298 16.10 24.12 10.59
CA THR A 298 16.04 24.64 9.22
C THR A 298 16.75 25.99 9.11
N GLY A 299 17.30 26.29 7.92
CA GLY A 299 17.94 27.56 7.64
C GLY A 299 19.46 27.50 7.78
N PHE A 300 20.05 28.36 8.61
CA PHE A 300 21.49 28.47 8.76
C PHE A 300 22.04 27.61 9.90
N PHE A 301 22.90 26.64 9.55
CA PHE A 301 23.73 25.88 10.48
C PHE A 301 24.93 25.27 9.72
N GLY A 302 26.13 25.31 10.30
CA GLY A 302 27.35 24.77 9.68
C GLY A 302 28.26 25.83 9.04
N GLY A 303 27.75 27.03 8.76
CA GLY A 303 28.48 28.08 8.04
C GLY A 303 28.97 29.23 8.91
N PHE A 304 28.75 29.21 10.23
CA PHE A 304 28.97 30.40 11.06
C PHE A 304 30.42 30.88 11.07
N LYS A 305 31.39 29.98 10.93
CA LYS A 305 32.81 30.37 10.87
C LYS A 305 33.15 31.26 9.67
N ASP A 306 32.43 31.08 8.55
CA ASP A 306 32.72 31.72 7.27
C ASP A 306 31.92 33.03 7.13
N ILE A 307 30.78 33.13 7.84
CA ILE A 307 29.86 34.28 7.79
C ILE A 307 30.05 35.23 8.98
N ILE A 308 30.23 34.69 10.19
CA ILE A 308 30.30 35.45 11.43
C ILE A 308 31.76 35.67 11.82
N ALA A 309 32.44 34.63 12.31
CA ALA A 309 33.84 34.74 12.73
C ALA A 309 34.54 33.36 12.83
N PRO A 310 35.84 33.25 12.48
CA PRO A 310 36.56 31.98 12.50
C PRO A 310 36.56 31.23 13.84
N HIS A 311 36.51 31.95 14.97
CA HIS A 311 36.56 31.35 16.31
C HIS A 311 35.27 30.58 16.66
N VAL A 312 34.16 30.82 15.96
CA VAL A 312 32.87 30.12 16.17
C VAL A 312 32.94 28.66 15.68
N ALA A 313 33.92 28.31 14.83
CA ALA A 313 34.06 26.97 14.26
C ALA A 313 34.10 25.87 15.34
N GLU A 314 34.91 26.04 16.39
CA GLU A 314 35.04 25.03 17.45
C GLU A 314 33.76 24.89 18.28
N LEU A 315 33.04 26.00 18.50
CA LEU A 315 31.75 26.01 19.20
C LEU A 315 30.67 25.30 18.38
N GLU A 316 30.60 25.56 17.08
CA GLU A 316 29.64 24.91 16.19
C GLU A 316 29.90 23.40 16.05
N GLU A 317 31.17 22.99 15.97
CA GLU A 317 31.54 21.58 16.04
C GLU A 317 31.14 20.92 17.37
N GLN A 318 31.25 21.66 18.49
CA GLN A 318 30.81 21.18 19.79
C GLN A 318 29.29 21.04 19.86
N THR A 319 28.54 22.02 19.36
CA THR A 319 27.08 21.95 19.21
C THR A 319 26.67 20.69 18.44
N SER A 320 27.32 20.38 17.31
CA SER A 320 27.03 19.14 16.58
C SER A 320 27.25 17.87 17.41
N ARG A 321 28.30 17.83 18.25
CA ARG A 321 28.54 16.69 19.16
C ARG A 321 27.45 16.59 20.23
N ASP A 322 27.05 17.72 20.79
CA ASP A 322 26.00 17.76 21.81
C ASP A 322 24.64 17.33 21.23
N LEU A 323 24.29 17.79 20.02
CA LEU A 323 23.08 17.36 19.31
C LEU A 323 23.06 15.85 19.06
N VAL A 324 24.20 15.26 18.69
CA VAL A 324 24.34 13.80 18.55
C VAL A 324 24.06 13.08 19.88
N ASP A 325 24.57 13.61 20.99
CA ASP A 325 24.35 13.01 22.30
C ASP A 325 22.90 13.16 22.77
N LEU A 326 22.24 14.27 22.45
CA LEU A 326 20.81 14.45 22.69
C LEU A 326 19.96 13.43 21.91
N VAL A 327 20.23 13.21 20.62
CA VAL A 327 19.55 12.17 19.82
C VAL A 327 19.76 10.78 20.44
N LYS A 328 20.99 10.45 20.86
CA LYS A 328 21.30 9.17 21.51
C LYS A 328 20.56 9.00 22.84
N LYS A 329 20.44 10.07 23.63
CA LYS A 329 19.80 10.07 24.97
C LYS A 329 18.28 9.98 24.86
N HIS A 330 17.66 10.84 24.05
CA HIS A 330 16.20 11.00 23.99
C HIS A 330 15.53 10.09 22.97
N LYS A 331 16.30 9.52 22.01
CA LYS A 331 15.77 8.64 20.94
C LYS A 331 14.66 9.30 20.12
N LYS A 332 14.71 10.62 19.93
CA LYS A 332 13.86 11.37 18.99
C LYS A 332 14.67 11.73 17.75
N PRO A 333 14.14 11.57 16.52
CA PRO A 333 14.86 11.93 15.31
C PRO A 333 15.11 13.43 15.25
N LEU A 334 16.30 13.82 14.81
CA LEU A 334 16.70 15.18 14.50
C LEU A 334 17.02 15.25 13.01
N PHE A 335 16.45 16.22 12.30
CA PHE A 335 16.76 16.52 10.91
C PHE A 335 17.34 17.93 10.83
N VAL A 336 18.30 18.13 9.93
CA VAL A 336 18.89 19.44 9.67
C VAL A 336 18.76 19.78 8.18
N HIS A 337 17.99 20.81 7.87
CA HIS A 337 17.99 21.47 6.58
C HIS A 337 18.93 22.67 6.64
N THR A 338 19.88 22.75 5.71
CA THR A 338 20.74 23.93 5.59
C THR A 338 21.32 24.13 4.19
N SER A 339 21.50 25.39 3.80
CA SER A 339 22.13 25.78 2.52
C SER A 339 23.59 25.29 2.39
N PHE A 340 24.24 24.97 3.52
CA PHE A 340 25.59 24.41 3.55
C PHE A 340 25.67 22.89 3.45
N ALA A 341 24.55 22.18 3.29
CA ALA A 341 24.52 20.72 3.39
C ALA A 341 25.48 20.00 2.43
N ARG A 342 25.78 20.59 1.26
CA ARG A 342 26.73 20.08 0.27
C ARG A 342 28.20 20.42 0.55
N GLY A 343 28.47 21.35 1.47
CA GLY A 343 29.82 21.80 1.81
C GLY A 343 30.61 20.77 2.61
N ALA A 344 31.93 20.80 2.47
CA ALA A 344 32.86 20.04 3.31
C ALA A 344 33.06 20.78 4.65
N ILE A 345 32.07 20.65 5.54
CA ILE A 345 32.00 21.38 6.80
C ILE A 345 32.01 20.39 7.94
N LYS A 346 33.03 20.50 8.81
CA LYS A 346 33.29 19.56 9.90
C LYS A 346 32.14 19.44 10.91
N SER A 347 31.44 20.53 11.24
CA SER A 347 30.25 20.50 12.10
C SER A 347 29.11 19.68 11.47
N LEU A 348 28.88 19.80 10.16
CA LEU A 348 27.89 18.98 9.43
C LEU A 348 28.35 17.53 9.25
N ASP A 349 29.65 17.30 9.03
CA ASP A 349 30.21 15.96 8.90
C ASP A 349 30.08 15.15 10.20
N ILE A 350 30.17 15.80 11.37
CA ILE A 350 29.89 15.18 12.67
C ILE A 350 28.44 14.67 12.73
N LEU A 351 27.47 15.48 12.29
CA LEU A 351 26.06 15.08 12.25
C LEU A 351 25.82 13.92 11.28
N LYS A 352 26.33 14.03 10.04
CA LYS A 352 26.21 13.00 9.00
C LYS A 352 26.83 11.67 9.43
N ALA A 353 28.03 11.70 10.02
CA ALA A 353 28.72 10.50 10.52
C ALA A 353 27.97 9.82 11.67
N ALA A 354 27.20 10.58 12.45
CA ALA A 354 26.32 10.04 13.49
C ALA A 354 24.95 9.57 12.96
N GLY A 355 24.69 9.71 11.66
CA GLY A 355 23.45 9.29 11.02
C GLY A 355 22.29 10.29 11.14
N ILE A 356 22.57 11.54 11.52
CA ILE A 356 21.59 12.64 11.51
C ILE A 356 21.46 13.14 10.05
N PRO A 357 20.25 13.14 9.46
CA PRO A 357 20.06 13.65 8.11
C PRO A 357 20.37 15.13 8.01
N VAL A 358 21.30 15.47 7.12
CA VAL A 358 21.65 16.86 6.76
C VAL A 358 21.36 17.06 5.27
N MET A 359 20.41 17.92 4.95
CA MET A 359 19.85 18.06 3.60
C MET A 359 19.78 19.53 3.17
N GLU A 360 19.86 19.78 1.87
CA GLU A 360 19.86 21.14 1.32
C GLU A 360 18.46 21.68 0.96
N SER A 361 17.46 20.79 0.92
CA SER A 361 16.10 21.12 0.52
C SER A 361 15.17 20.93 1.70
N SER A 362 14.46 22.00 2.08
CA SER A 362 13.51 21.96 3.18
C SER A 362 12.34 21.01 2.88
N ASP A 363 11.80 21.08 1.66
CA ASP A 363 10.74 20.18 1.18
C ASP A 363 11.19 18.72 1.28
N ARG A 364 12.41 18.42 0.81
CA ARG A 364 12.96 17.06 0.85
C ARG A 364 13.17 16.54 2.27
N SER A 365 13.73 17.37 3.15
CA SER A 365 13.95 17.04 4.56
C SER A 365 12.64 16.67 5.24
N THR A 366 11.63 17.50 5.00
CA THR A 366 10.30 17.36 5.57
C THR A 366 9.58 16.12 5.03
N HIS A 367 9.65 15.87 3.72
CA HIS A 367 9.13 14.64 3.11
C HIS A 367 9.76 13.40 3.76
N CYS A 368 11.08 13.40 3.96
CA CYS A 368 11.79 12.29 4.57
C CYS A 368 11.41 12.06 6.03
N MET A 369 11.29 13.14 6.81
CA MET A 369 10.89 13.08 8.20
C MET A 369 9.44 12.58 8.35
N SER A 370 8.53 13.07 7.52
CA SER A 370 7.14 12.59 7.46
C SER A 370 7.06 11.10 7.11
N ALA A 371 7.85 10.63 6.14
CA ALA A 371 7.89 9.22 5.77
C ALA A 371 8.41 8.34 6.93
N LEU A 372 9.44 8.78 7.67
CA LEU A 372 9.92 8.10 8.89
C LEU A 372 8.83 8.01 9.96
N MET A 373 8.11 9.12 10.21
CA MET A 373 7.01 9.17 11.19
C MET A 373 5.85 8.25 10.80
N LYS A 374 5.39 8.33 9.54
CA LYS A 374 4.35 7.45 9.02
C LYS A 374 4.76 5.98 9.08
N PHE A 375 6.01 5.66 8.77
CA PHE A 375 6.53 4.30 8.90
C PHE A 375 6.49 3.82 10.35
N ALA A 376 6.94 4.63 11.32
CA ALA A 376 6.94 4.27 12.73
C ALA A 376 5.53 3.98 13.26
N MET A 377 4.57 4.86 12.97
CA MET A 377 3.16 4.69 13.35
C MET A 377 2.54 3.46 12.68
N ASN A 378 2.78 3.27 11.38
CA ASN A 378 2.28 2.10 10.65
C ASN A 378 2.89 0.79 11.16
N ARG A 379 4.18 0.78 11.51
CA ARG A 379 4.85 -0.38 12.10
C ARG A 379 4.20 -0.77 13.42
N GLU A 380 3.91 0.20 14.30
CA GLU A 380 3.23 -0.06 15.57
C GLU A 380 1.82 -0.62 15.33
N LYS A 381 1.07 -0.01 14.40
CA LYS A 381 -0.26 -0.49 13.99
C LYS A 381 -0.20 -1.94 13.51
N ILE A 382 0.65 -2.24 12.51
CA ILE A 382 0.83 -3.59 11.93
C ILE A 382 1.27 -4.61 12.99
N SER A 383 2.10 -4.21 13.96
CA SER A 383 2.57 -5.09 15.03
C SER A 383 1.45 -5.58 15.95
N ARG A 384 0.32 -4.84 16.02
CA ARG A 384 -0.85 -5.19 16.83
C ARG A 384 -1.95 -5.90 16.04
N MET A 385 -1.91 -5.86 14.72
CA MET A 385 -2.95 -6.46 13.87
C MET A 385 -2.96 -7.99 13.98
N HIS A 386 -4.16 -8.55 13.99
CA HIS A 386 -4.37 -9.98 13.72
C HIS A 386 -4.64 -10.18 12.23
N ILE A 387 -3.67 -10.73 11.50
CA ILE A 387 -3.81 -11.05 10.08
C ILE A 387 -4.40 -12.47 9.98
N PRO A 388 -5.54 -12.67 9.29
CA PRO A 388 -6.06 -14.01 9.06
C PRO A 388 -5.05 -14.88 8.30
N ASP A 389 -4.98 -16.18 8.60
CA ASP A 389 -3.97 -17.07 8.02
C ASP A 389 -4.15 -17.34 6.51
N GLY A 390 -5.28 -16.90 5.94
CA GLY A 390 -5.58 -17.01 4.52
C GLY A 390 -5.79 -18.46 4.05
N LYS A 391 -6.04 -19.40 4.97
CA LYS A 391 -6.29 -20.79 4.59
C LYS A 391 -7.72 -20.97 4.07
N PRO A 392 -7.89 -21.47 2.84
CA PRO A 392 -9.22 -21.68 2.28
C PRO A 392 -9.98 -22.76 3.06
N LYS A 393 -11.24 -22.48 3.37
CA LYS A 393 -12.20 -23.43 3.92
C LYS A 393 -13.12 -23.94 2.81
N THR A 394 -13.29 -25.25 2.75
CA THR A 394 -14.18 -25.85 1.74
C THR A 394 -15.62 -25.89 2.25
N ARG A 395 -16.55 -25.37 1.45
CA ARG A 395 -18.00 -25.44 1.70
C ARG A 395 -18.67 -26.29 0.61
N PRO A 396 -19.19 -27.50 0.92
CA PRO A 396 -19.75 -28.40 -0.09
C PRO A 396 -20.90 -27.80 -0.90
N ALA A 397 -21.79 -27.03 -0.27
CA ALA A 397 -22.90 -26.36 -0.94
C ALA A 397 -22.41 -25.38 -2.02
N VAL A 398 -21.37 -24.60 -1.70
CA VAL A 398 -20.75 -23.65 -2.63
C VAL A 398 -20.07 -24.37 -3.81
N LYS A 399 -19.35 -25.46 -3.55
CA LYS A 399 -18.72 -26.25 -4.62
C LYS A 399 -19.76 -26.90 -5.54
N ALA A 400 -20.93 -27.28 -5.02
CA ALA A 400 -22.03 -27.78 -5.84
C ALA A 400 -22.59 -26.71 -6.80
N ILE A 401 -22.70 -25.45 -6.34
CA ILE A 401 -23.10 -24.31 -7.19
C ILE A 401 -22.12 -24.13 -8.35
N PHE A 402 -20.81 -24.13 -8.07
CA PHE A 402 -19.79 -23.96 -9.12
C PHE A 402 -19.77 -25.13 -10.10
N LYS A 403 -19.88 -26.36 -9.58
CA LYS A 403 -19.93 -27.56 -10.42
C LYS A 403 -21.10 -27.50 -11.40
N LYS A 404 -22.29 -27.11 -10.93
CA LYS A 404 -23.47 -26.94 -11.78
C LYS A 404 -23.23 -25.91 -12.89
N ALA A 405 -22.63 -24.76 -12.55
CA ALA A 405 -22.30 -23.74 -13.55
C ALA A 405 -21.30 -24.26 -14.61
N GLN A 406 -20.28 -25.01 -14.17
CA GLN A 406 -19.29 -25.63 -15.06
C GLN A 406 -19.90 -26.72 -15.95
N ASP A 407 -20.77 -27.59 -15.40
CA ASP A 407 -21.47 -28.64 -16.15
C ASP A 407 -22.37 -28.03 -17.25
N GLU A 408 -22.94 -26.86 -16.98
CA GLU A 408 -23.73 -26.05 -17.93
C GLU A 408 -22.85 -25.15 -18.83
N LYS A 409 -21.52 -25.23 -18.74
CA LYS A 409 -20.53 -24.44 -19.50
C LYS A 409 -20.73 -22.93 -19.37
N ARG A 410 -21.10 -22.46 -18.18
CA ARG A 410 -21.24 -21.04 -17.84
C ARG A 410 -19.97 -20.52 -17.18
N SER A 411 -19.60 -19.28 -17.51
CA SER A 411 -18.52 -18.53 -16.86
C SER A 411 -19.02 -17.58 -15.76
N ASN A 412 -20.31 -17.60 -15.46
CA ASN A 412 -20.94 -16.77 -14.44
C ASN A 412 -22.06 -17.53 -13.71
N LEU A 413 -22.27 -17.14 -12.47
CA LEU A 413 -23.42 -17.61 -11.70
C LEU A 413 -24.69 -16.87 -12.11
N LEU A 414 -25.82 -17.55 -12.03
CA LEU A 414 -27.12 -16.88 -12.04
C LEU A 414 -27.27 -16.02 -10.78
N GLU A 415 -28.14 -15.01 -10.80
CA GLU A 415 -28.37 -14.18 -9.60
C GLU A 415 -28.90 -15.01 -8.43
N THR A 416 -29.72 -16.04 -8.68
CA THR A 416 -30.17 -16.99 -7.65
C THR A 416 -29.01 -17.75 -7.02
N GLU A 417 -28.10 -18.26 -7.84
CA GLU A 417 -26.90 -18.99 -7.41
C GLU A 417 -25.90 -18.09 -6.65
N SER A 418 -25.74 -16.85 -7.12
CA SER A 418 -24.93 -15.83 -6.44
C SER A 418 -25.50 -15.51 -5.06
N ARG A 419 -26.83 -15.41 -4.94
CA ARG A 419 -27.52 -15.17 -3.67
C ARG A 419 -27.38 -16.35 -2.72
N ASP A 420 -27.44 -17.58 -3.21
CA ASP A 420 -27.24 -18.77 -2.40
C ASP A 420 -25.79 -18.88 -1.90
N LEU A 421 -24.80 -18.55 -2.75
CA LEU A 421 -23.40 -18.38 -2.32
C LEU A 421 -23.29 -17.37 -1.17
N LEU A 422 -23.85 -16.17 -1.31
CA LEU A 422 -23.77 -15.14 -0.27
C LEU A 422 -24.44 -15.58 1.05
N LYS A 423 -25.58 -16.29 0.98
CA LYS A 423 -26.26 -16.86 2.16
C LYS A 423 -25.40 -17.88 2.91
N GLU A 424 -24.63 -18.73 2.21
CA GLU A 424 -23.72 -19.70 2.83
C GLU A 424 -22.63 -19.03 3.68
N TYR A 425 -22.29 -17.78 3.37
CA TYR A 425 -21.39 -16.94 4.17
C TYR A 425 -22.12 -16.04 5.19
N GLY A 426 -23.43 -16.24 5.34
CA GLY A 426 -24.28 -15.48 6.26
C GLY A 426 -24.45 -14.01 5.86
N ILE A 427 -24.29 -13.67 4.57
CA ILE A 427 -24.54 -12.32 4.09
C ILE A 427 -26.06 -12.11 3.97
N PRO A 428 -26.65 -11.11 4.66
CA PRO A 428 -28.08 -10.87 4.61
C PRO A 428 -28.48 -10.34 3.23
N LEU A 429 -29.54 -10.91 2.68
CA LEU A 429 -30.13 -10.52 1.40
C LEU A 429 -31.63 -10.28 1.59
N PRO A 430 -32.23 -9.28 0.92
CA PRO A 430 -33.68 -9.11 0.88
C PRO A 430 -34.36 -10.39 0.39
N GLU A 431 -35.58 -10.68 0.82
CA GLU A 431 -36.33 -11.82 0.27
C GLU A 431 -36.47 -11.69 -1.26
N ALA A 432 -36.29 -12.78 -1.98
CA ALA A 432 -36.51 -12.79 -3.42
C ALA A 432 -36.90 -14.19 -3.90
N GLU A 433 -37.85 -14.26 -4.84
CA GLU A 433 -38.31 -15.51 -5.45
C GLU A 433 -38.24 -15.40 -6.97
N LEU A 434 -37.82 -16.49 -7.63
CA LEU A 434 -37.74 -16.60 -9.08
C LEU A 434 -39.11 -16.99 -9.64
N ALA A 435 -39.61 -16.21 -10.58
CA ALA A 435 -40.82 -16.51 -11.34
C ALA A 435 -40.45 -16.88 -12.79
N CYS A 436 -40.74 -18.11 -13.20
CA CYS A 436 -40.49 -18.62 -14.55
C CYS A 436 -41.51 -18.14 -15.58
N ASP A 437 -42.69 -17.70 -15.13
CA ASP A 437 -43.78 -17.24 -15.96
C ASP A 437 -44.57 -16.12 -15.26
N CYS A 438 -45.50 -15.51 -16.01
CA CYS A 438 -46.28 -14.36 -15.55
C CYS A 438 -47.24 -14.73 -14.42
N GLU A 439 -47.80 -15.94 -14.42
CA GLU A 439 -48.73 -16.40 -13.38
C GLU A 439 -47.99 -16.54 -12.04
N LYS A 440 -46.81 -17.18 -12.09
CA LYS A 440 -45.92 -17.31 -10.93
C LYS A 440 -45.45 -15.93 -10.46
N ALA A 441 -45.18 -14.99 -11.37
CA ALA A 441 -44.76 -13.64 -11.00
C ALA A 441 -45.84 -12.91 -10.16
N VAL A 442 -47.11 -13.03 -10.54
CA VAL A 442 -48.24 -12.47 -9.79
C VAL A 442 -48.44 -13.21 -8.46
N GLU A 443 -48.28 -14.54 -8.44
CA GLU A 443 -48.34 -15.33 -7.20
C GLU A 443 -47.29 -14.87 -6.18
N VAL A 444 -46.04 -14.67 -6.63
CA VAL A 444 -44.94 -14.15 -5.80
C VAL A 444 -45.25 -12.73 -5.32
N ALA A 445 -45.76 -11.88 -6.20
CA ALA A 445 -46.09 -10.49 -5.86
C ALA A 445 -47.21 -10.36 -4.80
N ARG A 446 -48.05 -11.39 -4.61
CA ARG A 446 -49.03 -11.44 -3.52
C ARG A 446 -48.43 -11.79 -2.16
N LYS A 447 -47.26 -12.44 -2.15
CA LYS A 447 -46.56 -12.87 -0.93
C LYS A 447 -45.59 -11.80 -0.42
N ILE A 448 -45.00 -11.03 -1.33
CA ILE A 448 -43.99 -10.00 -1.02
C ILE A 448 -44.66 -8.62 -0.92
N SER A 449 -44.20 -7.80 0.03
CA SER A 449 -44.72 -6.45 0.22
C SER A 449 -44.30 -5.49 -0.90
N TYR A 450 -45.27 -4.76 -1.44
CA TYR A 450 -45.04 -3.68 -2.41
C TYR A 450 -44.38 -2.43 -1.77
N PRO A 451 -43.66 -1.59 -2.54
CA PRO A 451 -43.39 -1.74 -3.97
C PRO A 451 -42.31 -2.81 -4.26
N LEU A 452 -42.37 -3.42 -5.44
CA LEU A 452 -41.49 -4.51 -5.87
C LEU A 452 -40.47 -4.06 -6.93
N ALA A 453 -39.35 -4.77 -6.96
CA ALA A 453 -38.38 -4.77 -8.03
C ALA A 453 -38.43 -6.12 -8.76
N MET A 454 -38.30 -6.09 -10.08
CA MET A 454 -38.28 -7.26 -10.95
C MET A 454 -37.06 -7.22 -11.86
N LYS A 455 -36.27 -8.29 -11.88
CA LYS A 455 -35.01 -8.38 -12.64
C LYS A 455 -34.96 -9.66 -13.45
N VAL A 456 -34.50 -9.61 -14.70
CA VAL A 456 -34.31 -10.81 -15.53
C VAL A 456 -33.25 -11.74 -14.94
N VAL A 457 -33.49 -13.05 -15.03
CA VAL A 457 -32.49 -14.08 -14.74
C VAL A 457 -32.17 -14.84 -16.03
N SER A 458 -30.95 -14.66 -16.51
CA SER A 458 -30.43 -15.34 -17.69
C SER A 458 -28.91 -15.47 -17.59
N PRO A 459 -28.31 -16.60 -18.02
CA PRO A 459 -26.85 -16.71 -18.09
C PRO A 459 -26.23 -15.74 -19.09
N ASP A 460 -26.96 -15.28 -20.11
CA ASP A 460 -26.42 -14.41 -21.17
C ASP A 460 -26.56 -12.91 -20.87
N ILE A 461 -27.43 -12.54 -19.94
CA ILE A 461 -27.74 -11.15 -19.63
C ILE A 461 -27.14 -10.80 -18.27
N ILE A 462 -25.85 -10.44 -18.31
CA ILE A 462 -25.09 -10.01 -17.13
C ILE A 462 -25.45 -8.56 -16.76
N HIS A 463 -25.45 -7.66 -17.75
CA HIS A 463 -25.80 -6.24 -17.58
C HIS A 463 -27.31 -6.02 -17.78
N LYS A 464 -28.07 -6.34 -16.73
CA LYS A 464 -29.54 -6.35 -16.74
C LYS A 464 -30.18 -4.99 -17.08
N SER A 465 -29.60 -3.90 -16.60
CA SER A 465 -30.11 -2.53 -16.88
C SER A 465 -30.08 -2.20 -18.37
N ASP A 466 -28.95 -2.49 -19.04
CA ASP A 466 -28.74 -2.18 -20.46
C ASP A 466 -29.66 -3.01 -21.37
N ALA A 467 -30.02 -4.20 -20.92
CA ALA A 467 -30.97 -5.08 -21.60
C ALA A 467 -32.45 -4.67 -21.38
N GLY A 468 -32.73 -3.60 -20.63
CA GLY A 468 -34.09 -3.27 -20.21
C GLY A 468 -34.72 -4.37 -19.33
N GLY A 469 -33.87 -5.16 -18.67
CA GLY A 469 -34.24 -6.32 -17.88
C GLY A 469 -34.51 -6.02 -16.41
N ILE A 470 -34.60 -4.74 -16.02
CA ILE A 470 -34.95 -4.30 -14.66
C ILE A 470 -36.17 -3.39 -14.70
N LYS A 471 -37.15 -3.67 -13.84
CA LYS A 471 -38.29 -2.79 -13.56
C LYS A 471 -38.40 -2.59 -12.05
N LEU A 472 -38.49 -1.32 -11.63
CA LEU A 472 -38.52 -0.91 -10.23
C LEU A 472 -39.85 -0.22 -9.92
N ASP A 473 -40.14 -0.04 -8.63
CA ASP A 473 -41.33 0.69 -8.13
C ASP A 473 -42.66 0.13 -8.66
N LEU A 474 -42.78 -1.20 -8.79
CA LEU A 474 -44.03 -1.86 -9.16
C LEU A 474 -44.98 -1.82 -7.97
N LYS A 475 -46.23 -1.35 -8.14
CA LYS A 475 -47.13 -1.02 -6.99
C LYS A 475 -48.31 -1.96 -6.85
N ASN A 476 -48.58 -2.77 -7.87
CA ASN A 476 -49.73 -3.67 -7.90
C ASN A 476 -49.51 -4.80 -8.92
N GLU A 477 -50.44 -5.77 -8.95
CA GLU A 477 -50.37 -6.94 -9.83
C GLU A 477 -50.32 -6.59 -11.33
N LYS A 478 -51.01 -5.53 -11.76
CA LYS A 478 -51.01 -5.10 -13.17
C LYS A 478 -49.64 -4.58 -13.60
N ASP A 479 -48.95 -3.86 -12.72
CA ASP A 479 -47.58 -3.40 -12.97
C ASP A 479 -46.63 -4.60 -13.12
N VAL A 480 -46.82 -5.64 -12.30
CA VAL A 480 -46.05 -6.89 -12.31
C VAL A 480 -46.24 -7.66 -13.62
N GLU A 481 -47.49 -7.86 -14.06
CA GLU A 481 -47.78 -8.54 -15.33
C GLU A 481 -47.17 -7.82 -16.53
N LYS A 482 -47.30 -6.49 -16.55
CA LYS A 482 -46.74 -5.65 -17.61
C LYS A 482 -45.21 -5.70 -17.61
N ALA A 483 -44.59 -5.55 -16.44
CA ALA A 483 -43.14 -5.61 -16.27
C ALA A 483 -42.57 -6.96 -16.70
N PHE A 484 -43.22 -8.07 -16.34
CA PHE A 484 -42.78 -9.41 -16.72
C PHE A 484 -42.72 -9.58 -18.24
N LYS A 485 -43.78 -9.20 -18.95
CA LYS A 485 -43.85 -9.28 -20.41
C LYS A 485 -42.77 -8.43 -21.06
N GLU A 486 -42.63 -7.16 -20.65
CA GLU A 486 -41.62 -6.25 -21.20
C GLU A 486 -40.19 -6.75 -20.97
N ILE A 487 -39.88 -7.24 -19.76
CA ILE A 487 -38.55 -7.77 -19.43
C ILE A 487 -38.24 -8.99 -20.29
N VAL A 488 -39.16 -9.94 -20.39
CA VAL A 488 -38.97 -11.17 -21.16
C VAL A 488 -38.84 -10.86 -22.65
N GLU A 489 -39.68 -9.98 -23.19
CA GLU A 489 -39.60 -9.55 -24.59
C GLU A 489 -38.26 -8.88 -24.90
N ASN A 490 -37.75 -8.03 -24.01
CA ASN A 490 -36.44 -7.40 -24.19
C ASN A 490 -35.31 -8.41 -24.09
N ALA A 491 -35.38 -9.34 -23.14
CA ALA A 491 -34.38 -10.40 -22.98
C ALA A 491 -34.31 -11.30 -24.22
N CYS A 492 -35.46 -11.67 -24.79
CA CYS A 492 -35.54 -12.49 -26.01
C CYS A 492 -35.00 -11.80 -27.28
N LYS A 493 -34.78 -10.47 -27.26
CA LYS A 493 -34.09 -9.77 -28.36
C LYS A 493 -32.58 -9.99 -28.32
N LEU A 494 -32.03 -10.36 -27.16
CA LEU A 494 -30.60 -10.54 -26.93
C LEU A 494 -30.18 -12.00 -26.83
N THR A 495 -31.10 -12.89 -26.45
CA THR A 495 -30.86 -14.34 -26.37
C THR A 495 -32.10 -15.16 -26.71
N THR A 496 -31.93 -16.48 -26.84
CA THR A 496 -33.00 -17.46 -27.04
C THR A 496 -33.92 -17.57 -25.81
N LYS A 497 -35.21 -17.83 -26.02
CA LYS A 497 -36.22 -17.91 -24.96
C LYS A 497 -35.88 -18.94 -23.89
N GLU A 498 -35.25 -20.04 -24.26
CA GLU A 498 -34.84 -21.14 -23.37
C GLU A 498 -33.74 -20.70 -22.38
N ARG A 499 -33.00 -19.65 -22.71
CA ARG A 499 -31.97 -19.05 -21.86
C ARG A 499 -32.50 -17.89 -21.02
N VAL A 500 -33.79 -17.55 -21.14
CA VAL A 500 -34.48 -16.61 -20.23
C VAL A 500 -35.19 -17.44 -19.18
N ILE A 501 -34.53 -17.65 -18.03
CA ILE A 501 -35.02 -18.53 -16.96
C ILE A 501 -36.29 -17.95 -16.31
N GLY A 502 -36.38 -16.63 -16.22
CA GLY A 502 -37.52 -15.95 -15.63
C GLY A 502 -37.15 -14.57 -15.12
N THR A 503 -37.90 -14.08 -14.13
CA THR A 503 -37.57 -12.86 -13.39
C THR A 503 -37.48 -13.11 -11.90
N LEU A 504 -36.45 -12.53 -11.27
CA LEU A 504 -36.32 -12.48 -9.83
C LEU A 504 -37.14 -11.31 -9.29
N ILE A 505 -38.02 -11.57 -8.34
CA ILE A 505 -38.92 -10.58 -7.74
C ILE A 505 -38.52 -10.41 -6.27
N SER A 506 -38.32 -9.16 -5.87
CA SER A 506 -37.91 -8.79 -4.50
C SER A 506 -38.60 -7.50 -4.06
N PRO A 507 -38.74 -7.23 -2.75
CA PRO A 507 -39.24 -5.94 -2.29
C PRO A 507 -38.23 -4.83 -2.61
N MET A 508 -38.73 -3.62 -2.84
CA MET A 508 -37.89 -2.43 -2.87
C MET A 508 -37.34 -2.17 -1.46
N VAL A 509 -36.02 -2.07 -1.35
CA VAL A 509 -35.36 -1.76 -0.08
C VAL A 509 -35.58 -0.29 0.28
N ALA A 510 -35.52 0.03 1.58
CA ALA A 510 -35.61 1.40 2.04
C ALA A 510 -34.48 2.26 1.44
N LYS A 511 -34.69 3.58 1.39
CA LYS A 511 -33.61 4.49 0.98
C LYS A 511 -32.43 4.40 1.96
N GLY A 512 -31.23 4.61 1.45
CA GLY A 512 -29.98 4.59 2.22
C GLY A 512 -28.84 5.13 1.37
N GLN A 513 -27.62 5.06 1.91
CA GLN A 513 -26.43 5.45 1.16
C GLN A 513 -26.02 4.29 0.25
N GLU A 514 -25.97 4.54 -1.06
CA GLU A 514 -25.47 3.55 -2.02
C GLU A 514 -23.95 3.42 -1.90
N CYS A 515 -23.49 2.20 -1.77
CA CYS A 515 -22.08 1.79 -1.77
C CYS A 515 -21.90 0.67 -2.80
N ILE A 516 -20.64 0.43 -3.16
CA ILE A 516 -20.22 -0.70 -3.96
C ILE A 516 -19.20 -1.53 -3.17
N ILE A 517 -19.36 -2.85 -3.19
CA ILE A 517 -18.39 -3.80 -2.64
C ILE A 517 -18.09 -4.81 -3.72
N GLY A 518 -16.81 -4.97 -4.06
CA GLY A 518 -16.40 -5.89 -5.10
C GLY A 518 -15.17 -6.69 -4.72
N MET A 519 -14.88 -7.70 -5.52
CA MET A 519 -13.63 -8.42 -5.52
C MET A 519 -13.23 -8.70 -6.95
N ILE A 520 -11.96 -8.51 -7.27
CA ILE A 520 -11.35 -9.00 -8.51
C ILE A 520 -10.15 -9.86 -8.19
N ARG A 521 -9.88 -10.87 -9.02
CA ARG A 521 -8.65 -11.64 -8.95
C ARG A 521 -7.60 -10.99 -9.85
N ASP A 522 -6.82 -10.10 -9.26
CA ASP A 522 -5.72 -9.41 -9.92
C ASP A 522 -4.60 -10.39 -10.29
N PRO A 523 -4.01 -10.31 -11.50
CA PRO A 523 -2.93 -11.21 -11.93
C PRO A 523 -1.66 -11.14 -11.08
N GLN A 524 -1.39 -10.02 -10.41
CA GLN A 524 -0.20 -9.83 -9.57
C GLN A 524 -0.48 -10.15 -8.10
N PHE A 525 -1.60 -9.68 -7.56
CA PHE A 525 -1.91 -9.75 -6.12
C PHE A 525 -2.95 -10.81 -5.75
N GLY A 526 -3.55 -11.51 -6.71
CA GLY A 526 -4.63 -12.45 -6.44
C GLY A 526 -5.92 -11.72 -6.00
N PRO A 527 -6.64 -12.20 -4.97
CA PRO A 527 -7.91 -11.59 -4.59
C PRO A 527 -7.74 -10.18 -4.01
N VAL A 528 -8.28 -9.18 -4.69
CA VAL A 528 -8.29 -7.77 -4.28
C VAL A 528 -9.72 -7.33 -4.05
N ILE A 529 -10.03 -6.88 -2.83
CA ILE A 529 -11.33 -6.37 -2.42
C ILE A 529 -11.40 -4.87 -2.74
N MET A 530 -12.56 -4.41 -3.19
CA MET A 530 -12.88 -3.02 -3.48
C MET A 530 -14.05 -2.54 -2.62
N PHE A 531 -13.98 -1.30 -2.15
CA PHE A 531 -15.07 -0.59 -1.48
C PHE A 531 -15.14 0.85 -1.97
N GLY A 532 -16.35 1.38 -2.14
CA GLY A 532 -16.55 2.78 -2.50
C GLY A 532 -18.01 3.21 -2.35
N LEU A 533 -18.26 4.50 -2.59
CA LEU A 533 -19.62 5.01 -2.73
C LEU A 533 -20.17 4.65 -4.12
N GLY A 534 -21.41 4.15 -4.16
CA GLY A 534 -22.10 3.76 -5.39
C GLY A 534 -22.69 4.96 -6.15
N GLY A 535 -23.35 4.67 -7.28
CA GLY A 535 -24.00 5.66 -8.13
C GLY A 535 -23.01 6.64 -8.78
N ILE A 536 -23.36 7.93 -8.83
CA ILE A 536 -22.55 8.96 -9.51
C ILE A 536 -21.12 9.09 -8.95
N PHE A 537 -20.90 8.69 -7.69
CA PHE A 537 -19.61 8.85 -7.01
C PHE A 537 -18.54 7.88 -7.52
N VAL A 538 -18.91 6.64 -7.86
CA VAL A 538 -17.96 5.69 -8.47
C VAL A 538 -17.70 6.02 -9.94
N GLU A 539 -18.73 6.40 -10.70
CA GLU A 539 -18.60 6.66 -12.14
C GLU A 539 -17.78 7.93 -12.45
N VAL A 540 -17.99 9.00 -11.66
CA VAL A 540 -17.40 10.32 -11.93
C VAL A 540 -16.18 10.59 -11.05
N LEU A 541 -16.25 10.31 -9.74
CA LEU A 541 -15.18 10.66 -8.79
C LEU A 541 -14.16 9.55 -8.58
N LYS A 542 -14.46 8.32 -9.04
CA LYS A 542 -13.68 7.11 -8.81
C LYS A 542 -13.32 6.94 -7.34
N ASP A 543 -14.32 7.17 -6.47
CA ASP A 543 -14.13 7.18 -5.02
C ASP A 543 -14.15 5.76 -4.44
N VAL A 544 -13.06 5.05 -4.67
CA VAL A 544 -12.88 3.64 -4.28
C VAL A 544 -11.54 3.43 -3.58
N SER A 545 -11.51 2.42 -2.70
CA SER A 545 -10.32 1.93 -2.04
C SER A 545 -10.19 0.43 -2.29
N PHE A 546 -8.94 -0.05 -2.32
CA PHE A 546 -8.60 -1.45 -2.59
C PHE A 546 -7.78 -2.05 -1.46
N ARG A 547 -7.90 -3.36 -1.22
CA ARG A 547 -7.04 -4.13 -0.32
C ARG A 547 -6.88 -5.56 -0.82
N VAL A 548 -5.69 -6.13 -0.65
CA VAL A 548 -5.38 -7.54 -0.96
C VAL A 548 -5.91 -8.42 0.18
N ALA A 549 -6.68 -9.45 -0.15
CA ALA A 549 -7.19 -10.41 0.82
C ALA A 549 -6.09 -11.40 1.27
N PRO A 550 -6.15 -11.94 2.51
CA PRO A 550 -7.19 -11.72 3.52
C PRO A 550 -7.09 -10.35 4.22
N LEU A 551 -8.24 -9.78 4.58
CA LEU A 551 -8.31 -8.49 5.28
C LEU A 551 -8.23 -8.67 6.80
N ALA A 552 -7.36 -7.89 7.45
CA ALA A 552 -7.45 -7.65 8.89
C ALA A 552 -8.58 -6.66 9.20
N GLU A 553 -9.02 -6.57 10.47
CA GLU A 553 -10.05 -5.60 10.87
C GLU A 553 -9.62 -4.16 10.59
N GLU A 554 -8.35 -3.85 10.85
CA GLU A 554 -7.78 -2.53 10.59
C GLU A 554 -7.63 -2.21 9.10
N ASP A 555 -7.56 -3.24 8.24
CA ASP A 555 -7.57 -3.05 6.78
C ASP A 555 -8.93 -2.54 6.34
N ILE A 556 -10.00 -3.16 6.86
CA ILE A 556 -11.39 -2.79 6.58
C ILE A 556 -11.66 -1.37 7.07
N ASP A 557 -11.22 -1.04 8.28
CA ASP A 557 -11.39 0.28 8.86
C ASP A 557 -10.74 1.36 8.01
N GLN A 558 -9.48 1.12 7.61
CA GLN A 558 -8.76 2.05 6.76
C GLN A 558 -9.38 2.15 5.37
N MET A 559 -9.83 1.03 4.80
CA MET A 559 -10.49 0.97 3.50
C MET A 559 -11.77 1.82 3.47
N ILE A 560 -12.55 1.82 4.55
CA ILE A 560 -13.75 2.67 4.67
C ILE A 560 -13.38 4.15 4.85
N MET A 561 -12.34 4.46 5.65
CA MET A 561 -11.90 5.83 5.89
C MET A 561 -11.20 6.48 4.69
N ASP A 562 -10.56 5.68 3.83
CA ASP A 562 -9.76 6.17 2.71
C ASP A 562 -10.60 6.73 1.54
N ILE A 563 -11.91 6.48 1.51
CA ILE A 563 -12.79 7.07 0.50
C ILE A 563 -13.01 8.55 0.80
N LYS A 564 -12.98 9.40 -0.22
CA LYS A 564 -13.18 10.85 -0.13
C LYS A 564 -14.54 11.18 0.49
N GLY A 565 -15.56 10.38 0.19
CA GLY A 565 -16.91 10.49 0.68
C GLY A 565 -17.16 9.91 2.08
N TYR A 566 -16.14 9.56 2.86
CA TYR A 566 -16.30 8.93 4.18
C TYR A 566 -17.24 9.72 5.11
N LYS A 567 -17.17 11.06 5.06
CA LYS A 567 -18.06 11.95 5.85
C LYS A 567 -19.55 11.74 5.58
N VAL A 568 -19.92 11.29 4.38
CA VAL A 568 -21.31 10.95 4.02
C VAL A 568 -21.80 9.75 4.84
N LEU A 569 -20.92 8.78 5.10
CA LEU A 569 -21.25 7.61 5.92
C LEU A 569 -21.36 7.96 7.41
N THR A 570 -20.61 8.96 7.88
CA THR A 570 -20.67 9.43 9.28
C THR A 570 -21.76 10.47 9.55
N GLY A 571 -22.56 10.81 8.54
CA GLY A 571 -23.65 11.79 8.62
C GLY A 571 -23.23 13.19 8.16
N ILE A 572 -24.08 13.81 7.34
CA ILE A 572 -23.95 15.19 6.87
C ILE A 572 -25.23 15.97 7.15
N ARG A 573 -25.11 17.26 7.47
CA ARG A 573 -26.26 18.19 7.57
C ARG A 573 -27.41 17.71 8.46
N GLY A 574 -27.09 17.05 9.58
CA GLY A 574 -28.08 16.56 10.54
C GLY A 574 -28.64 15.16 10.23
N GLU A 575 -28.19 14.51 9.15
CA GLU A 575 -28.47 13.08 8.93
C GLU A 575 -27.75 12.22 9.97
N ALA A 576 -28.41 11.14 10.40
CA ALA A 576 -27.80 10.14 11.26
C ALA A 576 -26.70 9.36 10.51
N PRO A 577 -25.64 8.92 11.22
CA PRO A 577 -24.60 8.08 10.65
C PRO A 577 -25.19 6.76 10.15
N LYS A 578 -24.60 6.24 9.07
CA LYS A 578 -24.95 4.92 8.53
C LYS A 578 -24.27 3.81 9.35
N ASP A 579 -24.78 2.59 9.22
CA ASP A 579 -24.26 1.43 9.96
C ASP A 579 -22.92 0.94 9.39
N ILE A 580 -21.83 1.60 9.80
CA ILE A 580 -20.45 1.23 9.43
C ILE A 580 -20.15 -0.22 9.84
N LYS A 581 -20.69 -0.70 10.97
CA LYS A 581 -20.44 -2.06 11.45
C LYS A 581 -21.00 -3.10 10.48
N ALA A 582 -22.16 -2.83 9.88
CA ALA A 582 -22.71 -3.68 8.83
C ALA A 582 -21.80 -3.74 7.60
N ILE A 583 -21.24 -2.60 7.16
CA ILE A 583 -20.26 -2.55 6.04
C ILE A 583 -19.04 -3.43 6.36
N LYS A 584 -18.45 -3.26 7.56
CA LYS A 584 -17.29 -4.07 7.99
C LYS A 584 -17.58 -5.57 7.92
N GLY A 585 -18.78 -5.97 8.36
CA GLY A 585 -19.23 -7.36 8.31
C GLY A 585 -19.33 -7.92 6.89
N ILE A 586 -19.78 -7.14 5.91
CA ILE A 586 -19.83 -7.57 4.51
C ILE A 586 -18.43 -7.67 3.92
N LEU A 587 -17.57 -6.66 4.14
CA LEU A 587 -16.19 -6.67 3.62
C LEU A 587 -15.38 -7.87 4.14
N SER A 588 -15.52 -8.19 5.42
CA SER A 588 -14.89 -9.38 6.02
C SER A 588 -15.37 -10.67 5.35
N LYS A 589 -16.68 -10.82 5.12
CA LYS A 589 -17.25 -12.00 4.46
C LYS A 589 -16.88 -12.11 2.99
N VAL A 590 -16.83 -11.00 2.25
CA VAL A 590 -16.36 -10.99 0.86
C VAL A 590 -14.88 -11.37 0.79
N SER A 591 -14.07 -10.93 1.75
CA SER A 591 -12.69 -11.40 1.88
C SER A 591 -12.61 -12.91 2.14
N GLU A 592 -13.46 -13.47 3.00
CA GLU A 592 -13.53 -14.92 3.24
C GLU A 592 -13.93 -15.70 1.98
N ILE A 593 -14.98 -15.24 1.27
CA ILE A 593 -15.44 -15.84 0.00
C ILE A 593 -14.29 -15.91 -1.00
N ALA A 594 -13.52 -14.83 -1.15
CA ALA A 594 -12.44 -14.73 -2.13
C ALA A 594 -11.27 -15.68 -1.85
N ILE A 595 -11.00 -15.95 -0.57
CA ILE A 595 -9.97 -16.88 -0.11
C ILE A 595 -10.42 -18.33 -0.28
N ASP A 596 -11.63 -18.66 0.18
CA ASP A 596 -12.19 -20.03 0.12
C ASP A 596 -12.40 -20.54 -1.31
N ASN A 597 -12.62 -19.62 -2.27
CA ASN A 597 -13.06 -19.93 -3.62
C ASN A 597 -12.12 -19.31 -4.67
N PRO A 598 -10.95 -19.91 -4.92
CA PRO A 598 -10.02 -19.47 -5.96
C PRO A 598 -10.64 -19.46 -7.37
N GLU A 599 -11.73 -20.21 -7.58
CA GLU A 599 -12.47 -20.28 -8.85
C GLU A 599 -13.21 -18.98 -9.20
N ILE A 600 -13.42 -18.08 -8.23
CA ILE A 600 -14.09 -16.80 -8.48
C ILE A 600 -13.06 -15.79 -9.00
N ASN A 601 -13.33 -15.23 -10.18
CA ASN A 601 -12.56 -14.13 -10.76
C ASN A 601 -13.09 -12.75 -10.36
N GLU A 602 -14.40 -12.61 -10.23
CA GLU A 602 -15.03 -11.34 -9.88
C GLU A 602 -16.27 -11.53 -8.99
N ILE A 603 -16.43 -10.65 -8.01
CA ILE A 603 -17.67 -10.41 -7.27
C ILE A 603 -18.00 -8.93 -7.42
N ASP A 604 -19.24 -8.64 -7.78
CA ASP A 604 -19.76 -7.27 -7.84
C ASP A 604 -21.08 -7.21 -7.06
N LEU A 605 -21.06 -6.54 -5.91
CA LEU A 605 -22.23 -6.22 -5.11
C LEU A 605 -22.57 -4.75 -5.36
N ASN A 606 -23.55 -4.50 -6.23
CA ASN A 606 -23.86 -3.15 -6.68
C ASN A 606 -25.33 -2.99 -7.12
N PRO A 607 -26.17 -2.22 -6.39
CA PRO A 607 -25.80 -1.42 -5.23
C PRO A 607 -25.88 -2.20 -3.91
N VAL A 608 -25.03 -1.80 -2.97
CA VAL A 608 -25.13 -2.10 -1.54
C VAL A 608 -25.70 -0.88 -0.83
N ILE A 609 -26.92 -0.97 -0.32
CA ILE A 609 -27.62 0.13 0.35
C ILE A 609 -27.36 0.08 1.85
N VAL A 610 -26.66 1.07 2.39
CA VAL A 610 -26.36 1.19 3.81
C VAL A 610 -27.40 2.08 4.48
N HIS A 611 -28.11 1.52 5.46
CA HIS A 611 -29.11 2.25 6.24
C HIS A 611 -28.51 2.77 7.55
N GLU A 612 -29.30 3.48 8.34
CA GLU A 612 -28.92 3.84 9.72
C GLU A 612 -28.71 2.60 10.60
N LYS A 613 -29.43 1.51 10.29
CA LYS A 613 -29.30 0.20 10.93
C LYS A 613 -29.36 -0.89 9.85
N GLY A 614 -28.28 -1.65 9.71
CA GLY A 614 -28.17 -2.72 8.73
C GLY A 614 -27.86 -2.27 7.30
N ILE A 615 -27.84 -3.26 6.41
CA ILE A 615 -27.39 -3.12 5.03
C ILE A 615 -28.20 -4.06 4.13
N SER A 616 -28.48 -3.61 2.91
CA SER A 616 -29.22 -4.41 1.92
C SER A 616 -28.41 -4.52 0.63
N ILE A 617 -28.10 -5.75 0.22
CA ILE A 617 -27.47 -6.02 -1.08
C ILE A 617 -28.59 -6.22 -2.10
N VAL A 618 -28.71 -5.28 -3.02
CA VAL A 618 -29.81 -5.23 -3.99
C VAL A 618 -29.49 -6.03 -5.24
N ASP A 619 -28.21 -6.10 -5.61
CA ASP A 619 -27.73 -6.91 -6.72
C ASP A 619 -26.42 -7.61 -6.37
N SER A 620 -26.20 -8.76 -7.00
CA SER A 620 -24.98 -9.54 -6.87
C SER A 620 -24.66 -10.21 -8.20
N ARG A 621 -23.43 -10.03 -8.65
CA ARG A 621 -22.85 -10.71 -9.81
C ARG A 621 -21.58 -11.44 -9.37
N VAL A 622 -21.41 -12.67 -9.87
CA VAL A 622 -20.21 -13.48 -9.65
C VAL A 622 -19.75 -14.10 -10.96
N ILE A 623 -18.49 -13.86 -11.32
CA ILE A 623 -17.83 -14.40 -12.50
C ILE A 623 -16.82 -15.46 -12.05
N LEU A 624 -16.86 -16.62 -12.71
CA LEU A 624 -15.95 -17.74 -12.50
C LEU A 624 -14.81 -17.72 -13.52
N GLY A 625 -13.68 -18.30 -13.15
CA GLY A 625 -12.48 -18.42 -14.00
C GLY A 625 -12.35 -19.68 -14.80
#